data_AF-A0A0A5G210-F1
#
_entry.id   AF-A0A0A5G210-F1
#
_cell.length_a   1.000
_cell.length_b   1.000
_cell.length_c   1.000
_cell.angle_alpha   90.00
_cell.angle_beta   90.00
_cell.angle_gamma   90.00
#
_symmetry.space_group_name_H-M   'P 1'
#
loop_
_entity.id
_entity.type
_entity.pdbx_description
1 polymer ?
#
loop_
_entity_poly.entity_id
_entity_poly.type
_entity_poly.pdbx_seq_one_letter_code
_entity_poly.pdbx_strand_id
1 'polypeptide(L)' 'MQNNNNLFQQAKQAVSNITNRNGQAREEEVHQARNAINSARANASQEEQQQLQQLQQQIERHEGLK' A
#
# COMPACT_ATOMS: atom_id res chain seq x y z
N MET A 1 -11.17 -9.48 16.63
CA MET A 1 -10.97 -9.14 15.21
C MET A 1 -9.70 -8.28 15.06
N GLN A 2 -8.51 -8.89 15.14
CA GLN A 2 -7.22 -8.16 15.16
C GLN A 2 -6.45 -8.18 13.81
N ASN A 3 -7.15 -8.33 12.68
CA ASN A 3 -6.49 -8.44 11.36
C ASN A 3 -6.10 -7.09 10.72
N ASN A 4 -6.61 -5.96 11.20
CA ASN A 4 -6.37 -4.65 10.57
C ASN A 4 -4.95 -4.15 10.77
N ASN A 5 -4.39 -4.35 11.96
CA ASN A 5 -3.04 -3.89 12.27
C ASN A 5 -2.00 -4.60 11.37
N ASN A 6 -2.24 -5.86 11.03
CA ASN A 6 -1.36 -6.63 10.15
C ASN A 6 -1.48 -6.17 8.68
N LEU A 7 -2.70 -5.88 8.22
CA LEU A 7 -2.96 -5.39 6.86
C LEU A 7 -2.37 -3.99 6.62
N PHE A 8 -2.51 -3.08 7.59
CA PHE A 8 -1.92 -1.74 7.51
C PHE A 8 -0.39 -1.80 7.43
N GLN A 9 0.24 -2.65 8.26
CA GLN A 9 1.69 -2.83 8.21
C GLN A 9 2.16 -3.47 6.91
N GLN A 10 1.43 -4.48 6.39
CA GLN A 10 1.73 -5.06 5.08
C GLN A 10 1.62 -4.03 3.96
N ALA A 11 0.56 -3.23 3.94
CA ALA A 11 0.39 -2.14 2.98
C ALA A 11 1.58 -1.18 3.05
N LYS A 12 1.93 -0.71 4.25
CA LYS A 12 3.03 0.24 4.46
C LYS A 12 4.39 -0.34 4.06
N GLN A 13 4.68 -1.59 4.41
CA GLN A 13 5.92 -2.26 4.00
C GLN A 13 5.99 -2.46 2.49
N ALA A 14 4.89 -2.89 1.87
CA ALA A 14 4.85 -3.10 0.43
C ALA A 14 5.08 -1.79 -0.34
N VAL A 15 4.40 -0.70 0.05
CA VAL A 15 4.65 0.64 -0.49
C VAL A 15 6.11 1.02 -0.28
N SER A 16 6.63 0.85 0.94
CA SER A 16 8.00 1.23 1.25
C SER A 16 9.00 0.43 0.41
N ASN A 17 8.76 -0.85 0.13
CA ASN A 17 9.62 -1.65 -0.74
C ASN A 17 9.59 -1.15 -2.19
N ILE A 18 8.39 -0.80 -2.68
CA ILE A 18 8.18 -0.27 -4.03
C ILE A 18 8.90 1.09 -4.20
N THR A 19 8.65 2.04 -3.30
CA THR A 19 9.20 3.40 -3.38
C THR A 19 10.70 3.45 -3.11
N ASN A 20 11.24 2.51 -2.30
CA ASN A 20 12.66 2.47 -1.95
C ASN A 20 13.50 1.71 -3.00
N ARG A 21 12.86 0.90 -3.86
CA ARG A 21 13.52 0.33 -5.04
C ARG A 21 13.64 1.38 -6.13
N ASN A 22 14.82 1.99 -6.23
CA ASN A 22 15.24 2.76 -7.40
C ASN A 22 15.32 1.83 -8.62
N GLY A 23 14.24 1.70 -9.38
CA GLY A 23 14.34 1.34 -10.79
C GLY A 23 13.40 0.28 -11.35
N GLN A 24 12.56 -0.41 -10.55
CA GLN A 24 11.41 -1.17 -11.07
C GLN A 24 10.64 -1.82 -9.91
N ALA A 25 9.49 -1.25 -9.57
CA ALA A 25 8.52 -1.94 -8.74
C ALA A 25 7.98 -3.14 -9.53
N ARG A 26 8.04 -4.34 -8.95
CA ARG A 26 7.43 -5.52 -9.60
C ARG A 26 5.91 -5.34 -9.61
N GLU A 27 5.27 -5.68 -10.71
CA GLU A 27 3.80 -5.65 -10.81
C GLU A 27 3.13 -6.45 -9.70
N GLU A 28 3.74 -7.58 -9.32
CA GLU A 28 3.28 -8.39 -8.19
C GLU A 28 3.31 -7.63 -6.85
N GLU A 29 4.36 -6.83 -6.59
CA GLU A 29 4.45 -6.03 -5.37
C GLU A 29 3.42 -4.90 -5.37
N VAL A 30 3.25 -4.22 -6.52
CA VAL A 30 2.23 -3.18 -6.69
C VAL A 30 0.83 -3.77 -6.44
N HIS A 31 0.56 -4.94 -7.00
CA HIS A 31 -0.72 -5.62 -6.87
C HIS A 31 -0.98 -6.06 -5.42
N GLN A 32 0.01 -6.63 -4.74
CA GLN A 32 -0.08 -6.96 -3.32
C GLN A 32 -0.30 -5.72 -2.46
N ALA A 33 0.44 -4.63 -2.71
CA ALA A 33 0.31 -3.40 -1.96
C ALA A 33 -1.09 -2.78 -2.14
N ARG A 34 -1.61 -2.73 -3.36
CA ARG A 34 -2.99 -2.28 -3.64
C ARG A 34 -4.03 -3.14 -2.92
N ASN A 35 -3.85 -4.46 -2.92
CA ASN A 35 -4.80 -5.38 -2.29
C ASN A 35 -4.79 -5.26 -0.76
N ALA A 36 -3.60 -5.17 -0.17
CA ALA A 36 -3.41 -4.91 1.26
C ALA A 36 -4.00 -3.55 1.66
N ILE A 37 -3.78 -2.49 0.86
CA ILE A 37 -4.34 -1.16 1.10
C ILE A 37 -5.87 -1.19 1.06
N ASN A 38 -6.48 -1.82 0.05
CA ASN A 38 -7.94 -1.88 -0.06
C ASN A 38 -8.54 -2.70 1.09
N SER A 39 -7.92 -3.82 1.43
CA SER A 39 -8.36 -4.67 2.55
C SER A 39 -8.21 -3.97 3.91
N ALA A 40 -7.10 -3.27 4.11
CA ALA A 40 -6.89 -2.43 5.29
C ALA A 40 -7.92 -1.30 5.34
N ARG A 41 -8.13 -0.56 4.23
CA ARG A 41 -9.07 0.58 4.14
C ARG A 41 -10.49 0.18 4.49
N ALA A 42 -10.94 -0.99 4.04
CA ALA A 42 -12.29 -1.48 4.29
C ALA A 42 -12.60 -1.66 5.79
N ASN A 43 -11.58 -1.86 6.62
CA ASN A 43 -11.73 -2.11 8.05
C ASN A 43 -11.01 -1.07 8.92
N ALA A 44 -10.34 -0.08 8.32
CA ALA A 44 -9.53 0.94 8.96
C ALA A 44 -10.36 2.14 9.44
N SER A 45 -9.86 2.79 10.49
CA SER A 45 -10.41 4.04 11.02
C SER A 45 -10.21 5.21 10.05
N GLN A 46 -10.91 6.34 10.25
CA GLN A 46 -10.78 7.52 9.38
C GLN A 46 -9.33 8.00 9.21
N GLU A 47 -8.55 8.05 10.31
CA GLU A 47 -7.12 8.42 10.25
C GLU A 47 -6.29 7.43 9.44
N GLU A 48 -6.48 6.13 9.67
CA GLU A 48 -5.79 5.07 8.93
C GLU A 48 -6.18 5.08 7.44
N GLN A 49 -7.44 5.37 7.12
CA GLN A 49 -7.89 5.53 5.73
C GLN A 49 -7.16 6.67 5.02
N GLN A 50 -6.94 7.82 5.69
CA GLN A 50 -6.15 8.91 5.13
C GLN A 50 -4.70 8.48 4.85
N GLN A 51 -4.06 7.78 5.81
CA GLN A 51 -2.71 7.26 5.59
C GLN A 51 -2.65 6.25 4.45
N LEU A 52 -3.60 5.32 4.39
CA LEU A 52 -3.71 4.32 3.33
C LEU A 52 -3.95 4.94 1.96
N GLN A 53 -4.71 6.03 1.89
CA GLN A 53 -4.93 6.77 0.66
C GLN A 53 -3.64 7.43 0.15
N GLN A 54 -2.82 7.99 1.05
CA GLN A 54 -1.51 8.53 0.68
C GLN A 54 -0.54 7.45 0.20
N LEU A 55 -0.56 6.28 0.85
CA LEU A 55 0.24 5.13 0.44
C LEU A 55 -0.17 4.64 -0.95
N GLN A 56 -1.47 4.60 -1.26
CA GLN A 56 -1.98 4.19 -2.57
C GLN A 56 -1.48 5.11 -3.69
N GLN A 57 -1.59 6.42 -3.49
CA GLN A 57 -1.11 7.41 -4.46
C GLN A 57 0.38 7.31 -4.73
N GLN A 58 1.20 6.99 -3.71
CA GLN A 58 2.64 6.81 -3.89
C GLN A 58 2.97 5.64 -4.82
N ILE A 59 2.26 4.53 -4.68
CA ILE A 59 2.46 3.35 -5.53
C ILE A 59 1.96 3.62 -6.94
N GLU A 60 0.77 4.22 -7.09
CA GLU A 60 0.20 4.51 -8.41
C GLU A 60 1.08 5.46 -9.22
N ARG A 61 1.73 6.43 -8.56
CA ARG A 61 2.75 7.26 -9.21
C ARG A 61 3.96 6.44 -9.67
N HIS A 62 4.41 5.48 -8.86
CA HIS A 62 5.52 4.59 -9.25
C HIS A 62 5.14 3.62 -10.38
N GLU A 63 3.90 3.13 -10.41
CA GLU A 63 3.40 2.23 -11.46
C GLU A 63 3.22 2.98 -12.79
N GLY A 64 2.62 4.17 -12.76
CA GLY A 64 2.35 4.98 -13.95
C GLY A 64 3.57 5.66 -14.58
N LEU A 65 4.75 5.54 -13.96
CA LEU A 65 6.05 5.99 -14.50
C LEU A 65 6.72 4.93 -15.39
N LYS A 66 6.05 3.80 -15.67
CA LYS A 66 6.52 2.77 -16.62
C LYS A 66 6.54 3.23 -18.07
#